data_AF-A0A430LU16-F1
#
_entry.id   AF-A0A430LU16-F1
#
_cell.length_a   1.000
_cell.length_b   1.000
_cell.length_c   1.000
_cell.angle_alpha   90.00
_cell.angle_beta   90.00
_cell.angle_gamma   90.00
#
_symmetry.space_group_name_H-M   'P 1'
#
loop_
_entity.id
_entity.type
_entity.pdbx_description
1 polymer ?
#
loop_
_entity_poly.entity_id
_entity_poly.type
_entity_poly.pdbx_seq_one_letter_code
_entity_poly.pdbx_strand_id
1 'polypeptide(L)'
;MKFSLAFVAALLSATNVAAAPSADPNAVSMMAATPQWTIQNMQRTCDKGDTTCTWNFKINTGKGTPTPCKYVVKGRPASQTNGGPAKCGTFTITSGWSGQFGPGNGFTVLSVISSNKQIIWPGYTDKQVASGKVVKPDQSYAPANLPQ
;
A
#
# COMPACT_ATOMS: atom_id res chain seq x y z
N MET A 1 -62.51 -24.15 -28.87
CA MET A 1 -61.06 -24.33 -28.61
C MET A 1 -60.73 -23.64 -27.29
N LYS A 2 -59.80 -24.24 -26.54
CA LYS A 2 -59.56 -24.10 -25.10
C LYS A 2 -58.93 -22.74 -24.71
N PHE A 3 -59.32 -22.24 -23.54
CA PHE A 3 -58.63 -21.17 -22.80
C PHE A 3 -57.18 -21.58 -22.51
N SER A 4 -56.23 -20.65 -22.64
CA SER A 4 -54.89 -20.81 -22.07
C SER A 4 -54.42 -19.49 -21.48
N LEU A 5 -54.51 -19.42 -20.16
CA LEU A 5 -53.75 -18.51 -19.31
C LEU A 5 -52.26 -18.88 -19.38
N ALA A 6 -51.37 -17.90 -19.56
CA ALA A 6 -49.99 -17.97 -19.07
C ALA A 6 -49.44 -16.54 -18.92
N PHE A 7 -49.51 -15.98 -17.71
CA PHE A 7 -48.44 -15.95 -16.71
C PHE A 7 -47.47 -14.76 -16.89
N VAL A 8 -47.75 -13.72 -16.10
CA VAL A 8 -46.88 -12.57 -15.83
C VAL A 8 -45.63 -13.06 -15.09
N ALA A 9 -44.45 -12.93 -15.71
CA ALA A 9 -43.18 -13.17 -15.03
C ALA A 9 -42.64 -11.84 -14.50
N ALA A 10 -42.85 -11.58 -13.22
CA ALA A 10 -42.25 -10.46 -12.50
C ALA A 10 -40.74 -10.70 -12.33
N LEU A 11 -39.92 -9.76 -12.82
CA LEU A 11 -38.47 -9.71 -12.61
C LEU A 11 -38.16 -9.33 -11.16
N LEU A 12 -37.83 -10.30 -10.31
CA LEU A 12 -37.21 -10.02 -9.01
C LEU A 12 -35.73 -9.69 -9.22
N SER A 13 -35.42 -8.39 -9.25
CA SER A 13 -34.05 -7.89 -9.15
C SER A 13 -33.60 -8.02 -7.69
N ALA A 14 -32.97 -9.14 -7.33
CA ALA A 14 -32.33 -9.32 -6.04
C ALA A 14 -31.13 -8.37 -5.93
N THR A 15 -31.33 -7.21 -5.31
CA THR A 15 -30.24 -6.36 -4.85
C THR A 15 -29.63 -7.02 -3.62
N ASN A 16 -28.54 -7.75 -3.80
CA ASN A 16 -27.72 -8.22 -2.68
C ASN A 16 -27.03 -7.00 -2.06
N VAL A 17 -27.71 -6.33 -1.13
CA VAL A 17 -27.09 -5.33 -0.27
C VAL A 17 -26.19 -6.11 0.69
N ALA A 18 -24.91 -6.22 0.35
CA ALA A 18 -23.91 -6.73 1.28
C ALA A 18 -23.90 -5.81 2.50
N ALA A 19 -24.47 -6.26 3.62
CA ALA A 19 -24.37 -5.56 4.88
C ALA A 19 -22.88 -5.42 5.22
N ALA A 20 -22.39 -4.18 5.27
CA ALA A 20 -21.04 -3.92 5.76
C ALA A 20 -20.95 -4.43 7.22
N PRO A 21 -19.84 -5.08 7.62
CA PRO A 21 -19.67 -5.54 8.99
C PRO A 21 -19.84 -4.35 9.95
N SER A 22 -20.71 -4.51 10.96
CA SER A 22 -20.90 -3.51 11.99
C SER A 22 -19.62 -3.39 12.81
N ALA A 23 -19.03 -2.21 12.85
CA ALA A 23 -17.93 -1.93 13.77
C ALA A 23 -18.39 -2.17 15.22
N ASP A 24 -17.55 -2.81 16.03
CA ASP A 24 -17.79 -2.95 17.47
C ASP A 24 -17.87 -1.53 18.08
N PRO A 25 -19.00 -1.15 18.71
CA PRO A 25 -19.18 0.19 19.26
C PRO A 25 -18.18 0.53 20.38
N ASN A 26 -17.51 -0.47 20.95
CA ASN A 26 -16.49 -0.28 21.97
C ASN A 26 -15.06 -0.34 21.42
N ALA A 27 -14.88 -0.59 20.12
CA ALA A 27 -13.56 -0.65 19.52
C ALA A 27 -13.02 0.76 19.19
N VAL A 28 -11.78 1.02 19.60
CA VAL A 28 -11.04 2.21 19.16
C VAL A 28 -10.44 1.93 17.79
N SER A 29 -10.88 2.67 16.78
CA SER A 29 -10.28 2.60 15.44
C SER A 29 -8.89 3.24 15.45
N MET A 30 -7.89 2.48 15.03
CA MET A 30 -6.55 3.00 14.79
C MET A 30 -6.41 3.64 13.40
N MET A 31 -7.44 3.62 12.56
CA MET A 31 -7.39 4.30 11.26
C MET A 31 -7.54 5.81 11.45
N ALA A 32 -6.66 6.58 10.83
CA ALA A 32 -6.72 8.03 10.90
C ALA A 32 -7.87 8.58 10.04
N ALA A 33 -8.61 9.55 10.58
CA ALA A 33 -9.65 10.29 9.87
C ALA A 33 -9.05 11.37 8.96
N THR A 34 -8.11 10.99 8.09
CA THR A 34 -7.45 11.86 7.11
C THR A 34 -7.50 11.25 5.72
N PRO A 35 -7.30 12.04 4.64
CA PRO A 35 -7.24 11.49 3.29
C PRO A 35 -6.23 10.35 3.18
N GLN A 36 -6.48 9.43 2.25
CA GLN A 36 -5.51 8.41 1.90
C GLN A 36 -4.23 9.04 1.39
N TRP A 37 -3.11 8.38 1.68
CA TRP A 37 -1.82 8.79 1.16
C TRP A 37 -1.49 7.96 -0.08
N THR A 38 -1.11 8.63 -1.16
CA THR A 38 -0.68 7.99 -2.40
C THR A 38 0.85 7.99 -2.48
N ILE A 39 1.42 6.81 -2.68
CA ILE A 39 2.82 6.67 -3.04
C ILE A 39 2.93 6.75 -4.56
N GLN A 40 3.48 7.85 -5.04
CA GLN A 40 3.53 8.18 -6.45
C GLN A 40 4.87 7.78 -7.06
N ASN A 41 4.82 7.21 -8.27
CA ASN A 41 5.98 6.88 -9.09
C ASN A 41 7.02 6.02 -8.36
N MET A 42 6.57 5.02 -7.59
CA MET A 42 7.46 4.10 -6.89
C MET A 42 8.39 3.38 -7.87
N GLN A 43 9.70 3.43 -7.60
CA GLN A 43 10.73 2.76 -8.39
C GLN A 43 11.83 2.25 -7.47
N ARG A 44 12.30 1.02 -7.67
CA ARG A 44 13.51 0.48 -7.05
C ARG A 44 14.55 0.17 -8.12
N THR A 45 15.75 0.69 -7.94
CA THR A 45 16.92 0.35 -8.77
C THR A 45 18.03 -0.17 -7.87
N CYS A 46 18.49 -1.38 -8.14
CA CYS A 46 19.63 -1.98 -7.45
C CYS A 46 20.87 -1.92 -8.34
N ASP A 47 22.03 -1.80 -7.73
CA ASP A 47 23.30 -1.95 -8.43
C ASP A 47 23.50 -3.39 -8.93
N LYS A 48 24.48 -3.60 -9.82
CA LYS A 48 24.73 -4.91 -10.44
C LYS A 48 25.06 -6.01 -9.41
N GLY A 49 25.63 -5.63 -8.28
CA GLY A 49 26.00 -6.54 -7.20
C GLY A 49 24.89 -6.82 -6.19
N ASP A 50 23.73 -6.17 -6.35
CA ASP A 50 22.66 -6.14 -5.34
C ASP A 50 23.21 -5.81 -3.94
N THR A 51 24.14 -4.86 -3.87
CA THR A 51 24.71 -4.37 -2.61
C THR A 51 24.06 -3.08 -2.15
N THR A 52 23.46 -2.36 -3.09
CA THR A 52 22.72 -1.12 -2.84
C THR A 52 21.48 -1.08 -3.71
N CYS A 53 20.31 -0.87 -3.09
CA CYS A 53 19.07 -0.55 -3.79
C CYS A 53 18.59 0.86 -3.41
N THR A 54 18.35 1.68 -4.42
CA THR A 54 17.74 3.01 -4.26
C THR A 54 16.26 2.95 -4.62
N TRP A 55 15.43 3.40 -3.71
CA TRP A 55 14.00 3.57 -3.86
C TRP A 55 13.70 5.05 -4.08
N ASN A 56 13.01 5.39 -5.16
CA ASN A 56 12.56 6.75 -5.47
C ASN A 56 11.04 6.76 -5.55
N PHE A 57 10.40 7.71 -4.86
CA PHE A 57 8.96 7.89 -4.88
C PHE A 57 8.59 9.29 -4.35
N LYS A 58 7.31 9.65 -4.45
CA LYS A 58 6.75 10.82 -3.75
C LYS A 58 5.64 10.40 -2.80
N ILE A 59 5.57 11.05 -1.65
CA ILE A 59 4.53 10.84 -0.64
C ILE A 59 3.52 11.97 -0.80
N ASN A 60 2.33 11.65 -1.31
CA ASN A 60 1.22 12.59 -1.41
C ASN A 60 0.19 12.27 -0.32
N THR A 61 -0.01 13.16 0.64
CA THR A 61 -0.97 12.95 1.75
C THR A 61 -2.39 13.41 1.42
N GLY A 62 -2.65 13.77 0.16
CA GLY A 62 -3.87 14.46 -0.27
C GLY A 62 -3.93 15.92 0.17
N LYS A 63 -2.87 16.44 0.78
CA LYS A 63 -2.74 17.83 1.24
C LYS A 63 -1.38 18.39 0.82
N GLY A 64 -1.39 19.54 0.16
CA GLY A 64 -0.17 20.25 -0.25
C GLY A 64 0.62 19.52 -1.35
N THR A 65 1.89 19.88 -1.47
CA THR A 65 2.79 19.34 -2.49
C THR A 65 3.33 17.95 -2.09
N PRO A 66 3.34 16.95 -2.98
CA PRO A 66 3.92 15.64 -2.69
C PRO A 66 5.41 15.74 -2.32
N THR A 67 5.79 15.11 -1.21
CA THR A 67 7.18 15.11 -0.72
C THR A 67 8.01 14.07 -1.46
N PRO A 68 9.07 14.46 -2.19
CA PRO A 68 9.97 13.48 -2.82
C PRO A 68 10.78 12.73 -1.77
N CYS A 69 11.03 11.45 -2.04
CA CYS A 69 11.80 10.58 -1.17
C CYS A 69 12.78 9.75 -1.98
N LYS A 70 14.06 9.83 -1.59
CA LYS A 70 15.13 8.95 -2.04
C LYS A 70 15.60 8.12 -0.85
N TYR A 71 15.23 6.85 -0.85
CA TYR A 71 15.50 5.92 0.24
C TYR A 71 16.50 4.85 -0.21
N VAL A 72 17.63 4.72 0.48
CA VAL A 72 18.71 3.82 0.08
C VAL A 72 18.83 2.68 1.09
N VAL A 73 18.77 1.45 0.59
CA VAL A 73 19.01 0.23 1.35
C VAL A 73 20.33 -0.36 0.91
N LYS A 74 21.18 -0.74 1.87
CA LYS A 74 22.43 -1.45 1.63
C LYS A 74 22.36 -2.83 2.29
N GLY A 75 22.86 -3.86 1.64
CA GLY A 75 22.75 -5.23 2.11
C GLY A 75 23.44 -6.20 1.16
N ARG A 76 23.31 -7.50 1.39
CA ARG A 76 23.82 -8.57 0.52
C ARG A 76 22.89 -9.80 0.62
N PRO A 77 21.81 -9.90 -0.18
CA PRO A 77 21.36 -8.95 -1.19
C PRO A 77 20.56 -7.77 -0.60
N ALA A 78 20.82 -6.55 -1.09
CA ALA A 78 20.13 -5.33 -0.66
C ALA A 78 18.64 -5.33 -1.02
N SER A 79 18.27 -6.00 -2.10
CA SER A 79 16.88 -6.18 -2.53
C SER A 79 16.03 -6.97 -1.53
N GLN A 80 16.66 -7.75 -0.65
CA GLN A 80 16.00 -8.62 0.34
C GLN A 80 16.43 -8.29 1.78
N THR A 81 16.91 -7.07 2.02
CA THR A 81 17.40 -6.61 3.32
C THR A 81 16.46 -5.57 3.92
N ASN A 82 16.29 -5.58 5.24
CA ASN A 82 15.59 -4.54 5.96
C ASN A 82 16.40 -3.23 5.91
N GLY A 83 15.73 -2.09 5.94
CA GLY A 83 16.44 -0.81 5.88
C GLY A 83 15.84 0.28 6.75
N GLY A 84 16.53 1.42 6.72
CA GLY A 84 16.21 2.60 7.50
C GLY A 84 16.78 2.56 8.93
N PRO A 85 16.42 3.55 9.77
CA PRO A 85 15.54 4.68 9.44
C PRO A 85 16.20 5.68 8.48
N ALA A 86 15.41 6.24 7.55
CA ALA A 86 15.82 7.33 6.68
C ALA A 86 14.80 8.48 6.73
N LYS A 87 15.24 9.71 6.48
CA LYS A 87 14.37 10.90 6.47
C LYS A 87 14.03 11.31 5.04
N CYS A 88 12.77 11.62 4.82
CA CYS A 88 12.25 12.20 3.57
C CYS A 88 11.33 13.37 3.92
N GLY A 89 11.90 14.58 3.99
CA GLY A 89 11.20 15.74 4.55
C GLY A 89 10.79 15.48 6.00
N THR A 90 9.50 15.64 6.31
CA THR A 90 8.93 15.37 7.65
C THR A 90 8.62 13.89 7.90
N PHE A 91 8.84 13.01 6.92
CA PHE A 91 8.59 11.58 7.06
C PHE A 91 9.83 10.80 7.48
N THR A 92 9.61 9.72 8.23
CA THR A 92 10.61 8.69 8.55
C THR A 92 10.24 7.41 7.83
N ILE A 93 11.20 6.81 7.14
CA ILE A 93 11.03 5.60 6.33
C ILE A 93 11.87 4.47 6.92
N THR A 94 11.25 3.32 7.15
CA THR A 94 11.94 2.03 7.32
C THR A 94 11.37 1.02 6.35
N SER A 95 12.04 -0.12 6.16
CA SER A 95 11.50 -1.20 5.34
C SER A 95 11.82 -2.57 5.91
N GLY A 96 10.89 -3.50 5.72
CA GLY A 96 11.07 -4.92 5.99
C GLY A 96 10.86 -5.74 4.72
N TRP A 97 11.75 -6.70 4.45
CA TRP A 97 11.55 -7.68 3.37
C TRP A 97 11.06 -9.01 3.94
N SER A 98 10.17 -9.69 3.21
CA SER A 98 9.70 -11.03 3.54
C SER A 98 9.66 -11.91 2.29
N GLY A 99 10.23 -13.11 2.42
CA GLY A 99 10.13 -14.20 1.45
C GLY A 99 9.13 -15.29 1.85
N GLN A 100 8.24 -15.01 2.81
CA GLN A 100 7.38 -16.04 3.45
C GLN A 100 6.49 -16.83 2.48
N PHE A 101 6.21 -16.30 1.28
CA PHE A 101 5.37 -16.93 0.25
C PHE A 101 6.18 -17.77 -0.75
N GLY A 102 7.42 -18.11 -0.41
CA GLY A 102 8.29 -18.99 -1.20
C GLY A 102 9.13 -18.27 -2.25
N PRO A 103 10.00 -19.02 -2.95
CA PRO A 103 10.97 -18.46 -3.90
C PRO A 103 10.31 -17.63 -5.00
N GLY A 104 10.84 -16.43 -5.24
CA GLY A 104 10.33 -15.51 -6.27
C GLY A 104 9.02 -14.78 -5.92
N ASN A 105 8.48 -14.99 -4.71
CA ASN A 105 7.30 -14.28 -4.20
C ASN A 105 7.63 -13.37 -3.01
N GLY A 106 8.87 -12.86 -2.99
CA GLY A 106 9.32 -11.89 -2.01
C GLY A 106 8.64 -10.53 -2.19
N PHE A 107 8.53 -9.79 -1.09
CA PHE A 107 7.99 -8.43 -1.09
C PHE A 107 8.65 -7.60 0.00
N THR A 108 8.68 -6.28 -0.23
CA THR A 108 9.11 -5.29 0.75
C THR A 108 7.91 -4.49 1.20
N VAL A 109 7.78 -4.30 2.51
CA VAL A 109 6.84 -3.34 3.11
C VAL A 109 7.64 -2.17 3.64
N LEU A 110 7.28 -0.96 3.20
CA LEU A 110 7.78 0.28 3.77
C LEU A 110 6.92 0.65 4.98
N SER A 111 7.52 1.20 6.02
CA SER A 111 6.80 1.96 7.05
C SER A 111 7.06 3.44 6.79
N VAL A 112 6.02 4.20 6.43
CA VAL A 112 6.12 5.64 6.17
C VAL A 112 5.44 6.37 7.30
N ILE A 113 6.23 6.96 8.18
CA ILE A 113 5.78 7.59 9.43
C ILE A 113 5.85 9.10 9.27
N SER A 114 4.74 9.80 9.50
CA SER A 114 4.72 11.28 9.55
C SER A 114 5.06 11.81 10.93
N SER A 115 5.41 13.11 10.99
CA SER A 115 5.54 13.86 12.24
C SER A 115 4.25 13.92 13.07
N ASN A 116 3.08 13.68 12.47
CA ASN A 116 1.78 13.74 13.13
C ASN A 116 1.39 12.41 13.80
N LYS A 117 2.37 11.54 14.08
CA LYS A 117 2.16 10.18 14.61
C LYS A 117 1.18 9.35 13.76
N GLN A 118 1.23 9.51 12.44
CA GLN A 118 0.49 8.66 11.49
C GLN A 118 1.44 7.81 10.66
N ILE A 119 0.99 6.61 10.25
CA ILE A 119 1.79 5.64 9.51
C ILE A 119 0.97 4.98 8.39
N ILE A 120 1.61 4.70 7.26
CA ILE A 120 1.11 3.77 6.23
C ILE A 120 2.13 2.65 6.00
N TRP A 121 1.66 1.53 5.46
CA TRP A 121 2.49 0.36 5.12
C TRP A 121 2.45 -0.02 3.63
N PRO A 122 3.09 0.76 2.73
CA PRO A 122 3.16 0.42 1.32
C PRO A 122 3.91 -0.89 1.06
N GLY A 123 3.23 -1.85 0.44
CA GLY A 123 3.80 -3.15 0.07
C GLY A 123 4.08 -3.24 -1.42
N TYR A 124 5.27 -3.71 -1.78
CA TYR A 124 5.66 -3.95 -3.17
C TYR A 124 6.35 -5.31 -3.31
N THR A 125 5.85 -6.13 -4.22
CA THR A 125 6.50 -7.40 -4.60
C THR A 125 7.80 -7.13 -5.34
N ASP A 126 8.76 -8.05 -5.21
CA ASP A 126 10.03 -7.95 -5.95
C ASP A 126 9.82 -7.86 -7.47
N LYS A 127 8.76 -8.51 -7.98
CA LYS A 127 8.36 -8.46 -9.40
C LYS A 127 7.88 -7.07 -9.84
N GLN A 128 7.08 -6.39 -8.99
CA GLN A 128 6.56 -5.04 -9.30
C GLN A 128 7.68 -4.01 -9.43
N VAL A 129 8.71 -4.11 -8.59
CA VAL A 129 9.80 -3.12 -8.50
C VAL A 129 11.10 -3.61 -9.14
N ALA A 130 11.06 -4.71 -9.89
CA ALA A 130 12.22 -5.22 -10.59
C ALA A 130 12.68 -4.26 -11.70
N SER A 131 13.98 -4.28 -11.97
CA SER A 131 14.60 -3.65 -13.14
C SER A 131 14.36 -2.14 -13.27
N GLY A 132 14.18 -1.41 -12.16
CA GLY A 132 13.98 0.04 -12.21
C GLY A 132 12.64 0.44 -12.85
N LYS A 133 11.65 -0.45 -12.92
CA LYS A 133 10.33 -0.09 -13.41
C LYS A 133 9.62 0.83 -12.42
N VAL A 134 8.92 1.83 -12.95
CA VAL A 134 7.98 2.64 -12.17
C VAL A 134 6.69 1.84 -12.01
N VAL A 135 6.27 1.61 -10.77
CA VAL A 135 5.03 0.90 -10.46
C VAL A 135 3.85 1.76 -10.90
N LYS A 136 2.94 1.15 -11.68
CA LYS A 136 1.67 1.74 -12.10
C LYS A 136 0.52 0.74 -11.95
N PRO A 137 -0.69 1.18 -11.57
CA PRO A 137 -1.01 2.53 -11.10
C PRO A 137 -0.29 2.85 -9.77
N ASP A 138 -0.23 4.15 -9.43
CA ASP A 138 0.25 4.57 -8.11
C ASP A 138 -0.68 3.97 -7.03
N GLN A 139 -0.13 3.61 -5.87
CA GLN A 139 -0.88 2.91 -4.81
C GLN A 139 -1.25 3.88 -3.68
N SER A 140 -2.48 3.79 -3.19
CA SER A 140 -3.01 4.60 -2.09
C SER A 140 -3.27 3.75 -0.86
N TYR A 141 -2.99 4.31 0.31
CA TYR A 141 -3.10 3.63 1.60
C TYR A 141 -3.79 4.54 2.60
N ALA A 142 -4.70 3.97 3.39
CA ALA A 142 -5.29 4.69 4.50
C ALA A 142 -4.27 4.76 5.66
N PRO A 143 -3.93 5.95 6.16
CA PRO A 143 -3.04 6.08 7.31
C PRO A 143 -3.70 5.54 8.58
N ALA A 144 -2.90 4.90 9.42
CA ALA A 144 -3.24 4.61 10.80
C ALA A 144 -2.63 5.66 11.74
N ASN A 145 -3.31 5.96 12.84
CA ASN A 145 -2.74 6.65 13.98
C ASN A 145 -1.84 5.68 14.75
N LEU A 146 -0.71 6.18 15.24
CA LEU A 146 0.08 5.47 16.25
C LEU A 146 -0.52 5.77 17.63
N PRO A 147 -0.49 4.80 18.57
CA PRO A 147 -0.89 5.03 19.95
C PRO A 147 -0.19 6.26 20.55
N GLN A 148 -0.92 7.00 21.39
CA GLN A 148 -0.40 8.21 22.03
C GLN A 148 0.40 7.92 23.27
#